data_AF-A0A485PBL1-F1
#
_entry.id   AF-A0A485PBL1-F1
#
_cell.length_a   1.000
_cell.length_b   1.000
_cell.length_c   1.000
_cell.angle_alpha   90.00
_cell.angle_beta   90.00
_cell.angle_gamma   90.00
#
_symmetry.space_group_name_H-M   'P 1'
#
loop_
_entity.id
_entity.type
_entity.pdbx_description
1 polymer ?
#
loop_
_entity_poly.entity_id
_entity_poly.type
_entity_poly.pdbx_seq_one_letter_code
_entity_poly.pdbx_strand_id
1 'polypeptide(L)'
;MHMPGHSRGSICLHDKDRKILFSGDVVYDGSLIDWLPYSRISDYVGTCERLIELVDRGLVEKVLPGHFNTFGAERLFRLASNYISKAGICHKVSTFAMRSLASLALRVTNSRTSP
;
A
#
# COMPACT_ATOMS: atom_id res chain seq x y z
N MET A 1 -10.45 8.94 1.49
CA MET A 1 -10.51 7.82 2.45
C MET A 1 -9.14 7.64 3.08
N HIS A 2 -9.02 7.67 4.41
CA HIS A 2 -7.74 7.36 5.07
C HIS A 2 -7.45 5.87 5.02
N MET A 3 -6.27 5.50 4.48
CA MET A 3 -5.85 4.12 4.17
C MET A 3 -4.40 3.91 4.61
N PRO A 4 -4.11 3.92 5.93
CA PRO A 4 -2.76 3.80 6.45
C PRO A 4 -2.18 2.41 6.20
N GLY A 5 -0.85 2.32 6.12
CA GLY A 5 -0.18 1.03 5.92
C GLY A 5 1.17 1.22 5.24
N HIS A 6 1.13 1.54 3.94
CA HIS A 6 2.30 1.96 3.18
C HIS A 6 2.99 3.16 3.85
N SER A 7 2.19 4.18 4.20
CA SER A 7 2.58 5.26 5.10
C SER A 7 1.47 5.55 6.11
N ARG A 8 1.77 6.34 7.16
CA ARG A 8 0.78 6.80 8.15
C ARG A 8 -0.30 7.71 7.54
N GLY A 9 0.10 8.49 6.52
CA GLY A 9 -0.74 9.51 5.89
C GLY A 9 -1.37 9.06 4.58
N SER A 10 -1.24 7.79 4.20
CA SER A 10 -1.76 7.27 2.94
C SER A 10 -3.28 7.43 2.87
N ILE A 11 -3.77 7.87 1.72
CA ILE A 11 -5.19 8.05 1.41
C ILE A 11 -5.52 7.49 0.02
N CYS A 12 -6.79 7.11 -0.17
CA CYS A 12 -7.37 6.89 -1.50
C CYS A 12 -8.48 7.93 -1.76
N LEU A 13 -8.66 8.33 -3.02
CA LEU A 13 -9.82 9.10 -3.47
C LEU A 13 -10.76 8.15 -4.22
N HIS A 14 -12.05 8.20 -3.91
CA HIS A 14 -13.04 7.26 -4.47
C HIS A 14 -14.16 8.05 -5.14
N ASP A 15 -14.23 7.93 -6.46
CA ASP A 15 -15.38 8.37 -7.26
C ASP A 15 -16.38 7.22 -7.26
N LYS A 16 -17.42 7.34 -6.42
CA LYS A 16 -18.43 6.30 -6.20
C LYS A 16 -19.30 6.08 -7.43
N ASP A 17 -19.67 7.15 -8.13
CA ASP A 17 -20.59 7.11 -9.26
C ASP A 17 -19.93 6.42 -10.45
N ARG A 18 -18.64 6.68 -10.67
CA ARG A 18 -17.85 6.01 -11.71
C ARG A 18 -17.17 4.72 -11.26
N LYS A 19 -17.28 4.37 -9.97
CA LYS A 19 -16.61 3.22 -9.34
C LYS A 19 -15.10 3.21 -9.60
N ILE A 20 -14.47 4.37 -9.49
CA ILE A 20 -13.04 4.59 -9.71
C ILE A 20 -12.33 4.86 -8.39
N LEU A 21 -11.25 4.13 -8.12
CA LEU A 21 -10.38 4.35 -6.97
C LEU A 21 -9.02 4.90 -7.42
N PHE A 22 -8.68 6.11 -6.99
CA PHE A 22 -7.32 6.65 -7.07
C PHE A 22 -6.57 6.23 -5.81
N SER A 23 -5.61 5.31 -5.94
CA SER A 23 -4.99 4.66 -4.79
C SER A 23 -3.63 5.22 -4.37
N GLY A 24 -2.99 6.04 -5.22
CA GLY A 24 -1.61 6.44 -4.98
C GLY A 24 -0.72 5.21 -4.72
N ASP A 25 0.05 5.23 -3.64
CA ASP A 25 0.93 4.13 -3.25
C ASP A 25 0.27 3.12 -2.28
N VAL A 26 -1.03 3.24 -2.00
CA VAL A 26 -1.75 2.28 -1.16
C VAL A 26 -1.81 0.91 -1.84
N VAL A 27 -2.10 0.88 -3.14
CA VAL A 27 -2.12 -0.34 -3.94
C VAL A 27 -1.83 -0.01 -5.39
N TYR A 28 -0.97 -0.82 -6.00
CA TYR A 28 -0.56 -0.71 -7.39
C TYR A 28 -0.20 -2.09 -7.90
N ASP A 29 -0.10 -2.24 -9.22
CA ASP A 29 0.12 -3.55 -9.83
C ASP A 29 1.58 -4.04 -9.72
N GLY A 30 2.02 -4.29 -8.49
CA GLY A 30 3.37 -4.69 -8.16
C GLY A 30 3.47 -5.18 -6.71
N SER A 31 4.68 -5.18 -6.16
CA SER A 31 4.91 -5.56 -4.76
C SER A 31 4.47 -4.43 -3.84
N LEU A 32 3.53 -4.70 -2.93
CA LEU A 32 3.12 -3.75 -1.90
C LEU A 32 4.23 -3.59 -0.87
N ILE A 33 4.82 -2.40 -0.82
CA ILE A 33 5.99 -2.09 0.00
C ILE A 33 5.53 -1.66 1.40
N ASP A 34 6.02 -2.37 2.41
CA ASP A 34 5.70 -2.15 3.83
C ASP A 34 6.93 -2.15 4.76
N TRP A 35 8.13 -2.12 4.19
CA TRP A 35 9.41 -2.10 4.90
C TRP A 35 10.03 -0.70 5.01
N LEU A 36 9.33 0.35 4.59
CA LEU A 36 9.81 1.72 4.73
C LEU A 36 9.66 2.22 6.18
N PRO A 37 10.42 3.25 6.60
CA PRO A 37 10.48 3.68 8.00
C PRO A 37 9.15 4.08 8.63
N TYR A 38 8.14 4.44 7.84
CA TYR A 38 6.82 4.86 8.30
C TYR A 38 5.70 3.89 7.95
N SER A 39 6.04 2.73 7.41
CA SER A 39 5.08 1.67 7.13
C SER A 39 4.66 0.95 8.42
N ARG A 40 3.41 0.47 8.45
CA ARG A 40 2.85 -0.30 9.56
C ARG A 40 2.02 -1.46 9.01
N ILE A 41 2.54 -2.68 9.15
CA ILE A 41 1.93 -3.90 8.60
C ILE A 41 0.51 -4.12 9.13
N SER A 42 0.27 -3.93 10.44
CA SER A 42 -1.07 -4.08 11.02
C SER A 42 -2.10 -3.14 10.39
N ASP A 43 -1.71 -1.88 10.18
CA ASP A 43 -2.56 -0.88 9.57
C ASP A 43 -2.79 -1.21 8.08
N TYR A 44 -1.75 -1.72 7.42
CA TYR A 44 -1.82 -2.10 6.01
C TYR A 44 -2.73 -3.31 5.78
N VAL A 45 -2.70 -4.31 6.67
CA VAL A 45 -3.66 -5.43 6.65
C VAL A 45 -5.10 -4.90 6.73
N GLY A 46 -5.39 -4.01 7.70
CA GLY A 46 -6.72 -3.40 7.81
C GLY A 46 -7.12 -2.56 6.59
N THR A 47 -6.15 -1.91 5.94
CA THR A 47 -6.38 -1.23 4.66
C THR A 47 -6.69 -2.23 3.53
N CYS A 48 -5.98 -3.35 3.43
CA CYS A 48 -6.25 -4.39 2.44
C CYS A 48 -7.61 -5.05 2.63
N GLU A 49 -8.04 -5.29 3.87
CA GLU A 49 -9.38 -5.79 4.19
C GLU A 49 -10.47 -4.81 3.69
N ARG A 50 -10.26 -3.50 3.91
CA ARG A 50 -11.18 -2.47 3.42
C ARG A 50 -11.20 -2.38 1.89
N LEU A 51 -10.06 -2.58 1.22
CA LEU A 51 -10.02 -2.64 -0.25
C LEU A 51 -10.81 -3.83 -0.79
N ILE A 52 -10.73 -4.99 -0.14
CA ILE A 52 -11.53 -6.17 -0.47
C ILE A 52 -13.01 -5.86 -0.29
N GLU A 53 -13.41 -5.25 0.83
CA GLU A 53 -14.81 -4.86 1.08
C GLU A 53 -15.37 -3.94 -0.03
N LEU A 54 -14.56 -2.99 -0.53
CA LEU A 54 -14.97 -2.13 -1.65
C LEU A 54 -15.21 -2.92 -2.94
N VAL A 55 -14.39 -3.95 -3.21
CA VAL A 55 -14.55 -4.84 -4.37
C VAL A 55 -15.80 -5.70 -4.21
N ASP A 56 -15.96 -6.37 -3.06
CA ASP A 56 -17.07 -7.28 -2.79
C ASP A 56 -18.43 -6.57 -2.85
N ARG A 57 -18.46 -5.29 -2.46
CA ARG A 57 -19.66 -4.43 -2.54
C ARG A 57 -19.89 -3.85 -3.95
N GLY A 58 -19.06 -4.16 -4.92
CA GLY A 58 -19.16 -3.64 -6.29
C GLY A 58 -18.96 -2.13 -6.40
N LEU A 59 -18.24 -1.52 -5.43
CA LEU A 59 -18.01 -0.08 -5.35
C LEU A 59 -16.79 0.39 -6.14
N VAL A 60 -15.93 -0.54 -6.57
CA VAL A 60 -14.74 -0.26 -7.37
C VAL A 60 -14.72 -1.22 -8.56
N GLU A 61 -14.59 -0.68 -9.76
CA GLU A 61 -14.39 -1.43 -11.00
C GLU A 61 -13.01 -1.14 -11.61
N LYS A 62 -12.47 0.06 -11.39
CA LYS A 62 -11.20 0.52 -11.95
C LYS A 62 -10.34 1.23 -10.90
N VAL A 63 -9.04 0.94 -10.91
CA VAL A 63 -8.04 1.55 -10.03
C VAL A 63 -7.04 2.36 -10.86
N LEU A 64 -6.78 3.59 -10.45
CA LEU A 64 -5.72 4.46 -10.95
C LEU A 64 -4.64 4.60 -9.88
N PRO A 65 -3.57 3.78 -9.95
CA PRO A 65 -2.49 3.82 -8.97
C PRO A 65 -1.52 4.98 -9.20
N GLY A 66 -0.72 5.29 -8.18
CA GLY A 66 0.39 6.25 -8.29
C GLY A 66 1.57 5.73 -9.13
N HIS A 67 1.67 4.40 -9.28
CA HIS A 67 2.71 3.72 -10.05
C HIS A 67 2.09 2.59 -10.91
N PHE A 68 2.77 2.24 -12.01
CA PHE A 68 2.35 1.19 -12.94
C PHE A 68 1.03 1.51 -13.69
N ASN A 69 0.47 0.51 -14.36
CA ASN A 69 -0.73 0.65 -15.19
C ASN A 69 -2.01 0.60 -14.35
N THR A 70 -3.08 1.18 -14.88
CA THR A 70 -4.43 1.03 -14.35
C THR A 70 -4.89 -0.43 -14.41
N PHE A 71 -5.67 -0.87 -13.41
CA PHE A 71 -6.16 -2.25 -13.34
C PHE A 71 -7.58 -2.32 -12.79
N GLY A 72 -8.20 -3.50 -12.90
CA GLY A 72 -9.59 -3.74 -12.49
C GLY A 72 -9.76 -4.31 -11.08
N ALA A 73 -11.01 -4.39 -10.64
CA ALA A 73 -11.41 -4.89 -9.31
C ALA A 73 -10.89 -6.29 -8.97
N GLU A 74 -10.88 -7.21 -9.94
CA GLU A 74 -10.35 -8.57 -9.73
C GLU A 74 -8.85 -8.54 -9.36
N ARG A 75 -8.07 -7.69 -10.02
CA ARG A 75 -6.65 -7.53 -9.71
C ARG A 75 -6.47 -6.85 -8.35
N LEU A 76 -7.31 -5.87 -8.01
CA LEU A 76 -7.33 -5.24 -6.69
C LEU A 76 -7.55 -6.28 -5.58
N PHE A 77 -8.56 -7.13 -5.72
CA PHE A 77 -8.86 -8.20 -4.78
C PHE A 77 -7.66 -9.15 -4.61
N ARG A 78 -7.07 -9.61 -5.72
CA ARG A 78 -5.91 -10.51 -5.68
C ARG A 78 -4.72 -9.87 -4.97
N LEU A 79 -4.40 -8.61 -5.27
CA LEU A 79 -3.28 -7.89 -4.63
C LEU A 79 -3.48 -7.76 -3.12
N ALA A 80 -4.67 -7.32 -2.69
CA ALA A 80 -5.00 -7.15 -1.28
C ALA A 80 -5.00 -8.49 -0.51
N SER A 81 -5.66 -9.51 -1.05
CA SER A 81 -5.72 -10.85 -0.44
C SER A 81 -4.34 -11.50 -0.36
N ASN A 82 -3.51 -11.34 -1.39
CA ASN A 82 -2.13 -11.83 -1.39
C ASN A 82 -1.24 -11.12 -0.36
N TYR A 83 -1.48 -9.84 -0.10
CA TYR A 83 -0.76 -9.13 0.94
C TYR A 83 -1.13 -9.68 2.33
N ILE A 84 -2.43 -9.83 2.60
CA ILE A 84 -2.93 -10.37 3.87
C ILE A 84 -2.37 -11.77 4.13
N SER A 85 -2.39 -12.66 3.13
CA SER A 85 -1.89 -14.03 3.30
C SER A 85 -0.39 -14.10 3.58
N LYS A 86 0.39 -13.11 3.13
CA LYS A 86 1.84 -13.02 3.33
C LYS A 86 2.25 -12.26 4.59
N ALA A 87 1.35 -11.52 5.23
CA ALA A 87 1.63 -10.65 6.39
C ALA A 87 1.93 -11.42 7.71
N GLY A 88 2.62 -12.56 7.64
CA GLY A 88 2.99 -13.43 8.76
C GLY A 88 4.35 -13.12 9.42
N ILE A 89 4.78 -13.99 10.34
CA ILE A 89 5.95 -13.79 11.22
C ILE A 89 7.27 -13.65 10.43
N CYS A 90 7.47 -14.45 9.38
CA CYS A 90 8.70 -14.43 8.58
C CYS A 90 8.88 -13.10 7.84
N HIS A 91 7.78 -12.49 7.38
CA HIS A 91 7.78 -11.18 6.72
C HIS A 91 8.21 -10.05 7.64
N LYS A 92 7.94 -10.14 8.96
CA LYS A 92 8.32 -9.11 9.93
C LYS A 92 9.84 -9.04 10.15
N VAL A 93 10.54 -10.16 10.10
CA VAL A 93 12.00 -10.22 10.31
C VAL A 93 12.75 -9.59 9.14
N SER A 94 12.40 -9.96 7.90
CA SER A 94 12.98 -9.38 6.69
C SER A 94 12.68 -7.88 6.59
N THR A 95 11.45 -7.48 6.90
CA THR A 95 11.01 -6.08 6.92
C THR A 95 11.82 -5.26 7.93
N PHE A 96 12.12 -5.79 9.12
CA PHE A 96 12.91 -5.06 10.12
C PHE A 96 14.34 -4.75 9.65
N ALA A 97 15.01 -5.74 9.03
CA ALA A 97 16.34 -5.55 8.46
C ALA A 97 16.33 -4.51 7.32
N MET A 98 15.38 -4.64 6.38
CA MET A 98 15.20 -3.71 5.27
C MET A 98 14.89 -2.29 5.75
N ARG A 99 14.05 -2.15 6.78
CA ARG A 99 13.70 -0.86 7.36
C ARG A 99 14.89 -0.15 7.99
N SER A 100 15.78 -0.89 8.64
CA SER A 100 17.00 -0.34 9.23
C SER A 100 17.94 0.20 8.15
N LEU A 101 18.16 -0.59 7.10
CA LEU A 101 18.97 -0.17 5.94
C LEU A 101 18.37 1.04 5.22
N ALA A 102 17.06 1.00 4.94
CA ALA A 102 16.33 2.10 4.30
C ALA A 102 16.40 3.40 5.12
N SER A 103 16.24 3.29 6.45
CA SER A 103 16.36 4.44 7.36
C SER A 103 17.75 5.06 7.33
N LEU A 104 18.80 4.24 7.28
CA LEU A 104 20.18 4.72 7.19
C LEU A 104 20.45 5.39 5.83
N ALA A 105 20.03 4.77 4.74
CA ALA A 105 20.17 5.32 3.39
C ALA A 105 19.48 6.68 3.27
N LEU A 106 18.21 6.78 3.72
CA LEU A 106 17.44 8.02 3.71
C LEU A 106 18.09 9.12 4.58
N ARG A 107 18.70 8.77 5.71
CA ARG A 107 19.46 9.74 6.52
C ARG A 107 20.70 10.23 5.79
N VAL A 108 21.48 9.33 5.19
CA VAL A 108 22.69 9.68 4.44
C VAL A 108 22.33 10.58 3.25
N THR A 109 21.30 10.25 2.49
CA THR A 109 20.87 11.08 1.34
C THR A 109 20.35 12.44 1.79
N ASN A 110 19.54 12.53 2.85
CA ASN A 110 19.09 13.83 3.38
C ASN A 110 20.23 14.67 3.99
N SER A 111 21.24 14.04 4.61
CA SER A 111 22.40 14.78 5.13
C SER A 111 23.28 15.38 4.03
N ARG A 112 23.24 14.83 2.81
CA ARG A 112 23.99 15.34 1.65
C ARG A 112 23.27 16.49 0.93
N THR A 113 22.01 16.74 1.26
CA THR A 113 21.19 17.82 0.68
C THR A 113 20.91 18.97 1.64
N SER A 114 21.57 18.98 2.81
CA SER A 114 21.56 20.14 3.71
C SER A 114 22.68 21.11 3.28
N PRO A 115 22.39 22.38 2.93
CA PRO A 115 23.42 23.38 2.61
C PRO A 115 24.30 23.70 3.81
#